data_AF-A0A0M8W334-F1
#
_entry.id   AF-A0A0M8W334-F1
#
_cell.length_a   1.000
_cell.length_b   1.000
_cell.length_c   1.000
_cell.angle_alpha   90.00
_cell.angle_beta   90.00
_cell.angle_gamma   90.00
#
_symmetry.space_group_name_H-M   'P 1'
#
loop_
_entity.id
_entity.type
_entity.pdbx_description
1 polymer ?
#
loop_
_entity_poly.entity_id
_entity_poly.type
_entity_poly.pdbx_seq_one_letter_code
_entity_poly.pdbx_strand_id
1 'polypeptide(L)'
;MLAADATSQVSWLAKHDVGPDEIALDFDHAFGMAEALVEEGELGSGVLPELREIDAVLSEMSGAENAGRWTMDALSVDEGWIQTRRLARRALVAELGEWQQPLPKISVIR
;
A
#
# COMPACT_ATOMS: atom_id res chain seq x y z
N MET A 1 1.67 4.51 -1.84
CA MET A 1 2.48 4.48 -0.60
C MET A 1 3.06 3.09 -0.24
N LEU A 2 2.42 1.99 -0.63
CA LEU A 2 2.77 0.62 -0.20
C LEU A 2 4.20 0.15 -0.51
N ALA A 3 4.80 0.52 -1.64
CA ALA A 3 6.10 0.01 -2.08
C ALA A 3 7.32 0.66 -1.37
N ALA A 4 7.10 1.78 -0.69
CA ALA A 4 8.17 2.52 -0.02
C ALA A 4 8.83 1.68 1.08
N ASP A 5 10.10 1.96 1.38
CA ASP A 5 10.77 1.31 2.50
C ASP A 5 10.06 1.61 3.83
N ALA A 6 10.12 0.67 4.78
CA ALA A 6 9.47 0.81 6.07
C ALA A 6 9.86 2.11 6.79
N THR A 7 11.13 2.49 6.76
CA THR A 7 11.62 3.76 7.35
C THR A 7 10.99 4.99 6.68
N SER A 8 10.77 4.95 5.37
CA SER A 8 10.11 6.02 4.62
C SER A 8 8.62 6.10 4.94
N GLN A 9 7.95 4.95 5.08
CA GLN A 9 6.55 4.86 5.53
C GLN A 9 6.40 5.45 6.94
N VAL A 10 7.24 5.00 7.89
CA VAL A 10 7.28 5.52 9.28
C VAL A 10 7.51 7.02 9.31
N SER A 11 8.48 7.53 8.56
CA SER A 11 8.79 8.97 8.53
C SER A 11 7.63 9.79 7.98
N TRP A 12 6.93 9.28 6.97
CA TRP A 12 5.79 9.96 6.37
C TRP A 12 4.57 9.97 7.28
N LEU A 13 4.26 8.85 7.92
CA LEU A 13 3.17 8.73 8.87
C LEU A 13 3.37 9.66 10.07
N ALA A 14 4.57 9.65 10.66
CA ALA A 14 4.92 10.54 11.78
C ALA A 14 4.83 12.03 11.41
N LYS A 15 5.23 12.39 10.18
CA LYS A 15 5.14 13.76 9.69
C LYS A 15 3.69 14.25 9.58
N HIS A 16 2.75 13.37 9.21
CA HIS A 16 1.35 13.74 9.01
C HIS A 16 0.45 13.41 10.21
N ASP A 17 1.00 12.77 11.26
CA ASP A 17 0.29 12.38 12.49
C ASP A 17 -0.89 11.44 12.22
N VAL A 18 -0.62 10.42 11.42
CA VAL A 18 -1.60 9.40 11.03
C VAL A 18 -1.02 7.99 11.20
N GLY A 19 -1.89 6.98 11.29
CA GLY A 19 -1.51 5.60 11.55
C GLY A 19 -1.24 4.78 10.27
N PRO A 20 -0.65 3.58 10.40
CA PRO A 20 -0.42 2.66 9.28
C PRO A 20 -1.68 2.28 8.49
N ASP A 21 -2.86 2.41 9.09
CA ASP A 21 -4.16 2.25 8.42
C ASP A 21 -4.33 3.19 7.23
N GLU A 22 -3.80 4.42 7.27
CA GLU A 22 -3.81 5.34 6.12
C GLU A 22 -3.08 4.76 4.89
N ILE A 23 -2.07 3.91 5.09
CA ILE A 23 -1.39 3.22 3.98
C ILE A 23 -2.32 2.23 3.29
N ALA A 24 -3.13 1.51 4.06
CA ALA A 24 -4.11 0.57 3.51
C ALA A 24 -5.31 1.30 2.90
N LEU A 25 -5.79 2.38 3.52
CA LEU A 25 -6.89 3.19 2.99
C LEU A 25 -6.53 3.89 1.66
N ASP A 26 -5.32 4.43 1.53
CA ASP A 26 -4.79 4.96 0.25
C ASP A 26 -4.86 3.90 -0.87
N PHE A 27 -4.48 2.67 -0.54
CA PHE A 27 -4.54 1.55 -1.46
C PHE A 27 -5.98 1.13 -1.79
N ASP A 28 -6.83 0.92 -0.78
CA ASP A 28 -8.21 0.46 -0.96
C ASP A 28 -9.01 1.41 -1.88
N HIS A 29 -8.86 2.72 -1.68
CA HIS A 29 -9.46 3.72 -2.56
C HIS A 29 -8.99 3.60 -4.02
N ALA A 30 -7.69 3.40 -4.25
CA ALA A 30 -7.15 3.24 -5.60
C ALA A 30 -7.54 1.90 -6.22
N PHE A 31 -7.55 0.83 -5.42
CA PHE A 31 -7.87 -0.52 -5.86
C PHE A 31 -9.32 -0.64 -6.35
N GLY A 32 -10.26 0.06 -5.69
CA GLY A 32 -11.65 0.13 -6.14
C GLY A 32 -11.84 0.69 -7.56
N MET A 33 -10.84 1.40 -8.10
CA MET A 33 -10.84 1.92 -9.48
C MET A 33 -10.04 1.07 -10.47
N ALA A 34 -9.27 0.08 -9.99
CA ALA A 34 -8.27 -0.60 -10.81
C ALA A 34 -8.87 -1.36 -12.01
N GLU A 35 -10.03 -2.00 -11.84
CA GLU A 35 -10.67 -2.73 -12.96
C GLU A 35 -11.13 -1.77 -14.06
N ALA A 36 -11.74 -0.64 -13.70
CA ALA A 36 -12.15 0.38 -14.66
C ALA A 36 -10.94 0.98 -15.40
N LEU A 37 -9.84 1.26 -14.70
CA LEU A 37 -8.61 1.77 -15.32
C LEU A 37 -7.98 0.77 -16.29
N VAL A 38 -8.10 -0.53 -16.03
CA VAL A 38 -7.68 -1.58 -16.98
C VAL A 38 -8.60 -1.63 -18.20
N GLU A 39 -9.92 -1.52 -18.01
CA GLU A 39 -10.89 -1.45 -19.11
C GLU A 39 -10.68 -0.22 -20.00
N GLU A 40 -10.30 0.91 -19.39
CA GLU A 40 -9.97 2.16 -20.09
C GLU A 40 -8.57 2.15 -20.74
N GLY A 41 -7.73 1.16 -20.42
CA GLY A 41 -6.37 1.03 -20.94
C GLY A 41 -5.33 1.93 -20.26
N GLU A 42 -5.68 2.54 -19.14
CA GLU A 42 -4.80 3.37 -18.29
C GLU A 42 -3.91 2.53 -17.36
N LEU A 43 -4.24 1.25 -17.17
CA LEU A 43 -3.40 0.26 -16.49
C LEU A 43 -3.27 -1.02 -17.32
N GLY A 44 -2.10 -1.64 -17.28
CA GLY A 44 -1.90 -2.98 -17.85
C GLY A 44 -2.71 -4.04 -17.09
N SER A 45 -3.47 -4.88 -17.79
CA SER A 45 -4.26 -5.97 -17.15
C SER A 45 -3.43 -6.95 -16.31
N GLY A 46 -2.12 -7.02 -16.58
CA GLY A 46 -1.15 -7.81 -15.84
C GLY A 46 -0.94 -7.38 -14.39
N VAL A 47 -1.38 -6.18 -13.97
CA VAL A 47 -1.20 -5.70 -12.58
C VAL A 47 -2.28 -6.20 -11.62
N LEU A 48 -3.46 -6.58 -12.13
CA LEU A 48 -4.61 -6.95 -11.30
C LEU A 48 -4.34 -8.14 -10.36
N PRO A 49 -3.61 -9.20 -10.75
CA PRO A 49 -3.28 -10.28 -9.83
C PRO A 49 -2.50 -9.80 -8.59
N GLU A 50 -1.47 -8.96 -8.79
CA GLU A 50 -0.71 -8.35 -7.70
C GLU A 50 -1.58 -7.48 -6.79
N LEU A 51 -2.44 -6.64 -7.36
CA LEU A 51 -3.32 -5.76 -6.59
C LEU A 51 -4.31 -6.58 -5.73
N ARG A 52 -4.90 -7.63 -6.28
CA ARG A 52 -5.77 -8.54 -5.54
C ARG A 52 -5.03 -9.29 -4.44
N GLU A 53 -3.78 -9.69 -4.66
CA GLU A 53 -2.97 -10.34 -3.62
C GLU A 53 -2.64 -9.37 -2.48
N ILE A 54 -2.36 -8.09 -2.79
CA ILE A 54 -2.17 -7.05 -1.76
C ILE A 54 -3.44 -6.88 -0.93
N ASP A 55 -4.60 -6.76 -1.59
CA ASP A 55 -5.90 -6.61 -0.93
C ASP A 55 -6.17 -7.78 0.03
N ALA A 56 -5.93 -9.01 -0.41
CA ALA A 56 -6.08 -10.20 0.43
C ALA A 56 -5.18 -10.17 1.67
N VAL A 57 -3.92 -9.75 1.55
CA VAL A 57 -2.99 -9.64 2.69
C VAL A 57 -3.47 -8.58 3.69
N LEU A 58 -3.89 -7.41 3.20
CA LEU A 58 -4.40 -6.33 4.06
C LEU A 58 -5.72 -6.71 4.75
N SER A 59 -6.58 -7.46 4.05
CA SER A 59 -7.80 -8.03 4.61
C SER A 59 -7.51 -9.03 5.72
N GLU A 60 -6.55 -9.94 5.54
CA GLU A 60 -6.11 -10.90 6.57
C GLU A 60 -5.50 -10.19 7.80
N MET A 61 -4.83 -9.06 7.59
CA MET A 61 -4.28 -8.22 8.66
C MET A 61 -5.35 -7.49 9.45
N SER A 62 -6.56 -7.35 8.93
CA SER A 62 -7.63 -6.56 9.55
C SER A 62 -8.24 -7.26 10.78
N GLY A 63 -9.06 -6.54 11.54
CA GLY A 63 -9.72 -7.07 12.74
C GLY A 63 -9.04 -6.64 14.04
N ALA A 64 -9.83 -6.56 15.12
CA ALA A 64 -9.37 -6.07 16.41
C ALA A 64 -8.32 -7.01 17.05
N GLU A 65 -8.41 -8.30 16.78
CA GLU A 65 -7.46 -9.34 17.16
C GLU A 65 -6.06 -9.12 16.55
N ASN A 66 -5.99 -8.41 15.43
CA ASN A 66 -4.76 -8.14 14.68
C ASN A 66 -4.23 -6.71 14.88
N ALA A 67 -4.78 -5.94 15.83
CA ALA A 67 -4.41 -4.53 16.06
C ALA A 67 -2.89 -4.32 16.24
N GLY A 68 -2.16 -5.29 16.80
CA GLY A 68 -0.71 -5.22 16.95
C GLY A 68 0.07 -5.12 15.62
N ARG A 69 -0.52 -5.59 14.52
CA ARG A 69 0.05 -5.53 13.16
C ARG A 69 -0.05 -4.14 12.53
N TRP A 70 -0.89 -3.25 13.09
CA TRP A 70 -1.15 -1.90 12.61
C TRP A 70 -0.43 -0.82 13.42
N THR A 71 0.75 -1.17 13.94
CA THR A 71 1.61 -0.25 14.69
C THR A 71 2.80 0.24 13.86
N MET A 72 3.40 1.35 14.26
CA MET A 72 4.59 1.90 13.59
C MET A 72 5.77 0.91 13.59
N ASP A 73 5.93 0.16 14.69
CA ASP A 73 6.99 -0.84 14.81
C ASP A 73 6.73 -2.04 13.89
N ALA A 74 5.47 -2.49 13.79
CA ALA A 74 5.08 -3.61 12.95
C ALA A 74 5.36 -3.37 11.45
N LEU A 75 5.35 -2.11 10.98
CA LEU A 75 5.70 -1.79 9.59
C LEU A 75 7.05 -2.37 9.16
N SER A 76 8.01 -2.50 10.06
CA SER A 76 9.36 -2.97 9.71
C SER A 76 9.52 -4.49 9.77
N VAL A 77 8.71 -5.19 10.57
CA VAL A 77 8.95 -6.60 10.94
C VAL A 77 7.78 -7.54 10.65
N ASP A 78 6.56 -7.02 10.50
CA ASP A 78 5.39 -7.85 10.19
C ASP A 78 5.50 -8.41 8.77
N GLU A 79 5.27 -9.72 8.65
CA GLU A 79 5.37 -10.44 7.39
C GLU A 79 4.37 -9.94 6.34
N GLY A 80 3.17 -9.53 6.77
CA GLY A 80 2.15 -8.95 5.91
C GLY A 80 2.61 -7.62 5.31
N TRP A 81 3.15 -6.72 6.12
CA TRP A 81 3.73 -5.46 5.61
C TRP A 81 4.92 -5.69 4.66
N ILE A 82 5.78 -6.67 4.96
CA ILE A 82 6.90 -7.06 4.08
C ILE A 82 6.38 -7.60 2.74
N GLN A 83 5.38 -8.48 2.77
CA GLN A 83 4.77 -9.06 1.58
C GLN A 83 4.08 -7.99 0.73
N THR A 84 3.27 -7.13 1.36
CA THR A 84 2.60 -6.00 0.72
C THR A 84 3.57 -5.08 0.00
N ARG A 85 4.69 -4.70 0.64
CA ARG A 85 5.77 -3.94 -0.02
C ARG A 85 6.32 -4.67 -1.25
N ARG A 86 6.60 -5.97 -1.12
CA ARG A 86 7.16 -6.77 -2.21
C ARG A 86 6.22 -6.82 -3.41
N LEU A 87 4.94 -7.07 -3.17
CA LEU A 87 3.90 -7.13 -4.20
C LEU A 87 3.73 -5.77 -4.89
N ALA A 88 3.63 -4.70 -4.11
CA ALA A 88 3.51 -3.35 -4.65
C ALA A 88 4.72 -2.97 -5.52
N ARG A 89 5.93 -3.36 -5.12
CA ARG A 89 7.13 -3.15 -5.95
C ARG A 89 7.07 -3.93 -7.27
N ARG A 90 6.60 -5.18 -7.26
CA ARG A 90 6.43 -5.95 -8.51
C ARG A 90 5.43 -5.27 -9.44
N ALA A 91 4.27 -4.86 -8.92
CA ALA A 91 3.23 -4.19 -9.70
C ALA A 91 3.78 -2.91 -10.35
N LEU A 92 4.48 -2.07 -9.59
CA LEU A 92 5.09 -0.84 -10.12
C LEU A 92 6.18 -1.12 -11.15
N VAL A 93 7.03 -2.13 -10.95
CA VAL A 93 8.04 -2.50 -11.97
C VAL A 93 7.37 -3.01 -13.24
N ALA A 94 6.30 -3.79 -13.12
CA ALA A 94 5.57 -4.30 -14.28
C ALA A 94 4.90 -3.18 -15.08
N GLU A 95 4.33 -2.19 -14.39
CA GLU A 95 3.59 -1.09 -15.01
C GLU A 95 4.49 0.05 -15.50
N LEU A 96 5.48 0.45 -14.68
CA LEU A 96 6.26 1.68 -14.87
C LEU A 96 7.76 1.41 -15.16
N GLY A 97 8.22 0.16 -15.07
CA GLY A 97 9.63 -0.21 -15.21
C GLY A 97 10.50 0.03 -13.97
N GLU A 98 9.98 0.72 -12.94
CA GLU A 98 10.65 0.99 -11.66
C GLU A 98 9.64 1.07 -10.50
N TRP A 99 10.08 0.79 -9.27
CA TRP A 99 9.20 0.83 -8.09
C TRP A 99 9.34 2.09 -7.26
N GLN A 100 10.45 2.82 -7.40
CA GLN A 100 10.74 4.00 -6.60
C GLN A 100 9.84 5.16 -7.04
N GLN A 101 8.75 5.35 -6.32
CA GLN A 101 7.81 6.45 -6.54
C GLN A 101 7.89 7.45 -5.38
N PRO A 102 7.71 8.75 -5.64
CA PRO A 102 7.62 9.74 -4.57
C PRO A 102 6.44 9.41 -3.64
N LEU A 103 6.62 9.65 -2.34
CA LEU A 103 5.50 9.53 -1.39
C LEU A 103 4.45 10.62 -1.67
N PRO A 104 3.16 10.31 -1.44
CA PRO A 104 2.08 11.25 -1.70
C PRO A 104 2.23 12.51 -0.84
N LYS A 105 1.81 13.65 -1.40
CA LYS A 105 1.72 14.92 -0.67
C LYS A 105 0.28 15.07 -0.22
N ILE A 106 0.04 15.00 1.09
CA ILE A 106 -1.30 15.22 1.66
C ILE A 106 -1.31 16.46 2.54
N SER A 107 -2.50 17.04 2.73
CA SER A 107 -2.76 18.09 3.70
C SER A 107 -3.84 17.58 4.65
N VAL A 108 -3.47 17.32 5.91
CA VAL A 108 -4.42 16.91 6.94
C VAL A 108 -5.12 18.16 7.48
N ILE A 109 -6.43 18.27 7.26
CA ILE A 109 -7.25 19.33 7.87
C ILE A 109 -7.68 18.82 9.24
N ARG A 110 -7.29 19.54 10.30
CA ARG A 110 -7.62 19.23 11.70
C ARG A 110 -8.71 20.15 12.22
#